data_AF-A0A1J3H5P4-F1
#
_entry.id   AF-A0A1J3H5P4-F1
#
_cell.length_a   1.000
_cell.length_b   1.000
_cell.length_c   1.000
_cell.angle_alpha   90.00
_cell.angle_beta   90.00
_cell.angle_gamma   90.00
#
_symmetry.space_group_name_H-M   'P 1'
#
loop_
_entity.id
_entity.type
_entity.pdbx_description
1 polymer ?
#
loop_
_entity_poly.entity_id
_entity_poly.type
_entity_poly.pdbx_seq_one_letter_code
_entity_poly.pdbx_strand_id
1 'polypeptide(L)'
;VDLDPETIYQGVRSSLASEAYDGKVKIEAYQKKDVSDEMFHHYLSSGIMFVPQVLEGFTSTVDKMILGIFIWAMNNPAPANLLVMSKNISEESELTGVLQGLKSRNYNLLLAKPETISAPSGALIYLSPIESSSSSSRHEKVSNDARTGVFWDVEDLPIPVDLDPETIYHGLRLTLAKKRCSCGVVNIWTYGEKNKIPDGSLSAAATTFVLAGDKCARQKKMLTDILFWAIDNPTGSSNLIVVSRTGLQNATFVRILGILESRHYNVLWGVPEEHPRVSYYFHWNILLDGGSLLDQCGSSQPSLTDKKKKKKKRNRKPESKQ
;
A
#
# COMPACT_ATOMS: atom_id res chain seq x y z
N VAL A 1 3.78 -2.19 -34.75
CA VAL A 1 2.54 -2.82 -35.26
C VAL A 1 1.41 -2.07 -34.59
N ASP A 2 0.69 -1.24 -35.33
CA ASP A 2 -0.55 -0.61 -34.84
C ASP A 2 -1.64 -1.68 -34.86
N LEU A 3 -1.69 -2.49 -33.82
CA LEU A 3 -2.79 -3.44 -33.62
C LEU A 3 -3.99 -2.65 -33.11
N ASP A 4 -5.12 -2.85 -33.78
CA ASP A 4 -6.42 -2.32 -33.36
C ASP A 4 -6.76 -2.79 -31.92
N PRO A 5 -7.18 -1.90 -31.01
CA PRO A 5 -7.42 -2.24 -29.60
C PRO A 5 -8.49 -3.32 -29.39
N GLU A 6 -9.52 -3.34 -30.23
CA GLU A 6 -10.55 -4.37 -30.20
C GLU A 6 -9.95 -5.75 -30.52
N THR A 7 -9.10 -5.81 -31.54
CA THR A 7 -8.35 -7.02 -31.89
C THR A 7 -7.49 -7.52 -30.72
N ILE A 8 -6.80 -6.61 -30.00
CA ILE A 8 -6.02 -6.98 -28.81
C ILE A 8 -6.93 -7.55 -27.71
N TYR A 9 -8.02 -6.85 -27.39
CA TYR A 9 -8.95 -7.25 -26.34
C TYR A 9 -9.57 -8.62 -26.63
N GLN A 10 -10.07 -8.82 -27.86
CA GLN A 10 -10.68 -10.08 -28.29
C GLN A 10 -9.67 -11.22 -28.34
N GLY A 11 -8.42 -10.94 -28.75
CA GLY A 11 -7.34 -11.93 -28.73
C GLY A 11 -7.05 -12.44 -27.33
N VAL A 12 -6.91 -11.52 -26.35
CA VAL A 12 -6.72 -11.90 -24.93
C VAL A 12 -7.93 -12.65 -24.40
N ARG A 13 -9.15 -12.14 -24.65
CA ARG A 13 -10.39 -12.76 -24.16
C ARG A 13 -10.59 -14.17 -24.72
N SER A 14 -10.39 -14.37 -26.01
CA SER A 14 -10.57 -15.68 -26.66
C SER A 14 -9.53 -16.69 -26.16
N SER A 15 -8.29 -16.26 -25.93
CA SER A 15 -7.23 -17.10 -25.38
C SER A 15 -7.48 -17.50 -23.93
N LEU A 16 -8.11 -16.62 -23.14
CA LEU A 16 -8.54 -16.95 -21.78
C LEU A 16 -9.72 -17.93 -21.79
N ALA A 17 -10.71 -17.73 -22.67
CA ALA A 17 -11.86 -18.61 -22.81
C ALA A 17 -11.46 -20.04 -23.26
N SER A 18 -10.46 -20.19 -24.12
CA SER A 18 -9.96 -21.53 -24.51
C SER A 18 -9.36 -22.32 -23.36
N GLU A 19 -8.91 -21.63 -22.31
CA GLU A 19 -8.37 -22.20 -21.07
C GLU A 19 -9.43 -22.21 -19.94
N ALA A 20 -10.73 -22.10 -20.30
CA ALA A 20 -11.88 -22.09 -19.40
C ALA A 20 -11.97 -20.89 -18.44
N TYR A 21 -11.35 -19.74 -18.79
CA TYR A 21 -11.52 -18.47 -18.08
C TYR A 21 -12.57 -17.58 -18.76
N ASP A 22 -13.85 -17.82 -18.45
CA ASP A 22 -14.99 -17.11 -19.08
C ASP A 22 -15.44 -15.82 -18.36
N GLY A 23 -14.61 -15.33 -17.42
CA GLY A 23 -14.91 -14.15 -16.61
C GLY A 23 -14.85 -12.82 -17.36
N LYS A 24 -15.24 -11.74 -16.67
CA LYS A 24 -15.03 -10.37 -17.18
C LYS A 24 -13.53 -10.08 -17.26
N VAL A 25 -13.08 -9.61 -18.43
CA VAL A 25 -11.68 -9.21 -18.65
C VAL A 25 -11.56 -7.69 -18.55
N LYS A 26 -10.65 -7.23 -17.69
CA LYS A 26 -10.18 -5.84 -17.60
C LYS A 26 -8.68 -5.84 -17.87
N ILE A 27 -8.23 -5.01 -18.82
CA ILE A 27 -6.81 -4.91 -19.16
C ILE A 27 -6.30 -3.53 -18.72
N GLU A 28 -5.22 -3.52 -17.96
CA GLU A 28 -4.49 -2.30 -17.59
C GLU A 28 -3.10 -2.34 -18.22
N ALA A 29 -2.80 -1.34 -19.04
CA ALA A 29 -1.56 -1.22 -19.80
C ALA A 29 -0.64 -0.17 -19.17
N TYR A 30 0.61 -0.56 -18.92
CA TYR A 30 1.64 0.26 -18.29
C TYR A 30 2.75 0.54 -19.31
N GLN A 31 3.04 1.81 -19.57
CA GLN A 31 4.03 2.21 -20.57
C GLN A 31 4.98 3.30 -20.03
N LYS A 32 5.95 3.75 -20.85
CA LYS A 32 6.93 4.80 -20.50
C LYS A 32 6.60 6.19 -21.07
N LYS A 33 5.76 6.27 -22.11
CA LYS A 33 5.25 7.53 -22.66
C LYS A 33 3.73 7.53 -22.55
N ASP A 34 3.10 8.68 -22.39
CA ASP A 34 1.65 8.76 -22.51
C ASP A 34 1.22 8.52 -23.96
N VAL A 35 0.01 8.00 -24.13
CA VAL A 35 -0.69 7.95 -25.41
C VAL A 35 -1.39 9.27 -25.66
N SER A 36 -1.70 9.61 -26.92
CA SER A 36 -2.57 10.75 -27.22
C SER A 36 -3.96 10.54 -26.62
N ASP A 37 -4.68 11.63 -26.32
CA ASP A 37 -6.05 11.55 -25.75
C ASP A 37 -7.00 10.75 -26.66
N GLU A 38 -6.88 10.91 -27.98
CA GLU A 38 -7.65 10.15 -28.97
C GLU A 38 -7.39 8.64 -28.85
N MET A 39 -6.11 8.26 -28.77
CA MET A 39 -5.72 6.86 -28.59
C MET A 39 -6.14 6.34 -27.22
N PHE A 40 -6.00 7.14 -26.15
CA PHE A 40 -6.48 6.77 -24.82
C PHE A 40 -7.96 6.42 -24.83
N HIS A 41 -8.80 7.28 -25.41
CA HIS A 41 -10.24 7.04 -25.51
C HIS A 41 -10.58 5.81 -26.35
N HIS A 42 -9.87 5.60 -27.46
CA HIS A 42 -10.08 4.46 -28.34
C HIS A 42 -9.74 3.11 -27.68
N TYR A 43 -8.64 3.04 -26.93
CA TYR A 43 -8.30 1.85 -26.15
C TYR A 43 -9.27 1.64 -24.98
N LEU A 44 -9.65 2.73 -24.29
CA LEU A 44 -10.56 2.67 -23.15
C LEU A 44 -11.95 2.15 -23.57
N SER A 45 -12.48 2.57 -24.71
CA SER A 45 -13.75 2.05 -25.25
C SER A 45 -13.69 0.57 -25.59
N SER A 46 -12.49 0.04 -25.86
CA SER A 46 -12.23 -1.37 -26.17
C SER A 46 -11.87 -2.19 -24.91
N GLY A 47 -12.03 -1.63 -23.71
CA GLY A 47 -11.79 -2.33 -22.45
C GLY A 47 -10.32 -2.37 -21.99
N ILE A 48 -9.44 -1.58 -22.61
CA ILE A 48 -8.03 -1.47 -22.28
C ILE A 48 -7.74 -0.08 -21.68
N MET A 49 -7.37 -0.03 -20.40
CA MET A 49 -7.01 1.22 -19.73
C MET A 49 -5.50 1.43 -19.76
N PHE A 50 -5.03 2.51 -20.39
CA PHE A 50 -3.66 2.98 -20.17
C PHE A 50 -3.56 3.67 -18.82
N VAL A 51 -2.63 3.21 -17.98
CA VAL A 51 -2.35 3.88 -16.71
C VAL A 51 -1.50 5.13 -17.00
N PRO A 52 -1.92 6.33 -16.55
CA PRO A 52 -1.20 7.58 -16.83
C PRO A 52 0.26 7.55 -16.38
N GLN A 53 1.16 8.23 -17.11
CA GLN A 53 2.56 8.35 -16.70
C GLN A 53 2.70 9.06 -15.37
N VAL A 54 1.97 10.16 -15.17
CA VAL A 54 2.22 11.04 -14.03
C VAL A 54 1.46 10.51 -12.82
N LEU A 55 2.13 9.60 -12.09
CA LEU A 55 1.76 9.20 -10.74
C LEU A 55 2.84 9.74 -9.80
N GLU A 56 2.52 10.81 -9.06
CA GLU A 56 3.46 11.44 -8.12
C GLU A 56 4.12 10.39 -7.21
N GLY A 57 5.45 10.43 -7.08
CA GLY A 57 6.21 9.45 -6.31
C GLY A 57 6.54 8.14 -7.06
N PHE A 58 6.12 7.96 -8.31
CA PHE A 58 6.43 6.76 -9.09
C PHE A 58 7.14 7.12 -10.41
N THR A 59 8.40 6.74 -10.54
CA THR A 59 9.20 6.95 -11.76
C THR A 59 9.30 5.69 -12.62
N SER A 60 9.29 4.50 -12.01
CA SER A 60 9.33 3.22 -12.72
C SER A 60 7.96 2.78 -13.22
N THR A 61 7.88 2.32 -14.47
CA THR A 61 6.68 1.66 -15.02
C THR A 61 6.35 0.38 -14.24
N VAL A 62 7.36 -0.35 -13.76
CA VAL A 62 7.18 -1.58 -12.98
C VAL A 62 6.59 -1.27 -11.60
N ASP A 63 7.06 -0.23 -10.91
CA ASP A 63 6.49 0.16 -9.61
C ASP A 63 5.01 0.57 -9.74
N LYS A 64 4.63 1.23 -10.86
CA LYS A 64 3.23 1.56 -11.16
C LYS A 64 2.40 0.30 -11.40
N MET A 65 2.95 -0.68 -12.14
CA MET A 65 2.31 -1.99 -12.35
C MET A 65 2.12 -2.75 -11.04
N ILE A 66 3.14 -2.78 -10.18
CA ILE A 66 3.06 -3.41 -8.85
C ILE A 66 1.96 -2.76 -8.02
N LEU A 67 1.91 -1.42 -7.95
CA LEU A 67 0.83 -0.72 -7.23
C LEU A 67 -0.55 -1.07 -7.82
N GLY A 68 -0.68 -1.11 -9.14
CA GLY A 68 -1.91 -1.50 -9.82
C GLY A 68 -2.35 -2.91 -9.48
N ILE A 69 -1.42 -3.87 -9.44
CA ILE A 69 -1.66 -5.26 -9.02
C ILE A 69 -2.19 -5.30 -7.58
N PHE A 70 -1.58 -4.56 -6.65
CA PHE A 70 -2.07 -4.48 -5.26
C PHE A 70 -3.47 -3.86 -5.17
N ILE A 71 -3.71 -2.76 -5.89
CA ILE A 71 -5.02 -2.10 -5.96
C ILE A 71 -6.07 -3.04 -6.54
N TRP A 72 -5.73 -3.78 -7.59
CA TRP A 72 -6.60 -4.77 -8.19
C TRP A 72 -6.91 -5.90 -7.20
N ALA A 73 -5.90 -6.45 -6.52
CA ALA A 73 -6.08 -7.52 -5.55
C ALA A 73 -6.98 -7.08 -4.37
N MET A 74 -6.80 -5.87 -3.84
CA MET A 74 -7.67 -5.32 -2.80
C MET A 74 -9.15 -5.22 -3.24
N ASN A 75 -9.40 -5.01 -4.53
CA ASN A 75 -10.77 -4.91 -5.08
C ASN A 75 -11.34 -6.27 -5.55
N ASN A 76 -10.50 -7.31 -5.64
CA ASN A 76 -10.87 -8.62 -6.16
C ASN A 76 -10.35 -9.73 -5.22
N PRO A 77 -11.03 -9.96 -4.07
CA PRO A 77 -10.59 -10.94 -3.10
C PRO A 77 -10.42 -12.34 -3.69
N ALA A 78 -9.43 -13.08 -3.20
CA ALA A 78 -9.17 -14.44 -3.63
C ALA A 78 -10.36 -15.39 -3.34
N PRO A 79 -10.61 -16.42 -4.18
CA PRO A 79 -9.86 -16.74 -5.40
C PRO A 79 -10.18 -15.79 -6.56
N ALA A 80 -9.15 -15.26 -7.21
CA ALA A 80 -9.25 -14.40 -8.39
C ALA A 80 -8.10 -14.65 -9.36
N ASN A 81 -8.32 -14.44 -10.66
CA ASN A 81 -7.35 -14.69 -11.72
C ASN A 81 -6.64 -13.39 -12.12
N LEU A 82 -5.30 -13.39 -12.12
CA LEU A 82 -4.47 -12.28 -12.57
C LEU A 82 -3.57 -12.73 -13.71
N LEU A 83 -3.73 -12.11 -14.89
CA LEU A 83 -2.82 -12.26 -16.03
C LEU A 83 -1.79 -11.13 -16.02
N VAL A 84 -0.50 -11.47 -15.97
CA VAL A 84 0.61 -10.52 -16.07
C VAL A 84 1.36 -10.76 -17.38
N MET A 85 1.45 -9.71 -18.18
CA MET A 85 2.16 -9.72 -19.46
C MET A 85 3.34 -8.75 -19.39
N SER A 86 4.56 -9.29 -19.50
CA SER A 86 5.78 -8.46 -19.57
C SER A 86 6.90 -9.27 -20.22
N LYS A 87 7.79 -8.58 -20.93
CA LYS A 87 8.94 -9.21 -21.60
C LYS A 87 9.90 -9.85 -20.61
N ASN A 88 10.10 -9.21 -19.45
CA ASN A 88 11.20 -9.52 -18.54
C ASN A 88 10.69 -9.79 -17.11
N ILE A 89 9.57 -10.51 -16.94
CA ILE A 89 8.97 -10.77 -15.61
C ILE A 89 10.01 -11.39 -14.65
N SER A 90 10.83 -12.33 -15.13
CA SER A 90 11.82 -13.04 -14.33
C SER A 90 13.03 -12.20 -13.91
N GLU A 91 13.25 -11.04 -14.54
CA GLU A 91 14.36 -10.14 -14.19
C GLU A 91 13.96 -9.13 -13.09
N GLU A 92 12.66 -8.96 -12.86
CA GLU A 92 12.10 -8.01 -11.90
C GLU A 92 11.85 -8.71 -10.54
N SER A 93 12.88 -8.70 -9.68
CA SER A 93 12.87 -9.39 -8.37
C SER A 93 11.72 -8.98 -7.45
N GLU A 94 11.27 -7.73 -7.55
CA GLU A 94 10.18 -7.21 -6.72
C GLU A 94 8.81 -7.64 -7.24
N LEU A 95 8.59 -7.57 -8.56
CA LEU A 95 7.36 -8.04 -9.18
C LEU A 95 7.16 -9.53 -8.91
N THR A 96 8.22 -10.33 -9.07
CA THR A 96 8.18 -11.77 -8.75
C THR A 96 7.84 -12.03 -7.29
N GLY A 97 8.44 -11.29 -6.35
CA GLY A 97 8.09 -11.37 -4.93
C GLY A 97 6.62 -11.02 -4.64
N VAL A 98 6.08 -10.00 -5.31
CA VAL A 98 4.67 -9.61 -5.19
C VAL A 98 3.75 -10.71 -5.73
N LEU A 99 4.07 -11.28 -6.89
CA LEU A 99 3.31 -12.38 -7.48
C LEU A 99 3.35 -13.61 -6.57
N GLN A 100 4.50 -13.98 -6.02
CA GLN A 100 4.58 -15.08 -5.07
C GLN A 100 3.72 -14.83 -3.81
N GLY A 101 3.74 -13.60 -3.29
CA GLY A 101 2.91 -13.21 -2.14
C GLY A 101 1.40 -13.21 -2.42
N LEU A 102 0.97 -12.96 -3.66
CA LEU A 102 -0.43 -13.15 -4.07
C LEU A 102 -0.75 -14.63 -4.24
N LYS A 103 0.16 -15.44 -4.80
CA LYS A 103 -0.05 -16.89 -4.94
C LYS A 103 -0.28 -17.56 -3.59
N SER A 104 0.48 -17.18 -2.55
CA SER A 104 0.29 -17.69 -1.19
C SER A 104 -1.05 -17.28 -0.57
N ARG A 105 -1.71 -16.25 -1.11
CA ARG A 105 -3.04 -15.76 -0.74
C ARG A 105 -4.16 -16.32 -1.64
N ASN A 106 -3.91 -17.44 -2.31
CA ASN A 106 -4.87 -18.15 -3.16
C ASN A 106 -5.34 -17.37 -4.40
N TYR A 107 -4.53 -16.42 -4.89
CA TYR A 107 -4.73 -15.87 -6.23
C TYR A 107 -4.21 -16.85 -7.29
N ASN A 108 -4.95 -16.98 -8.38
CA ASN A 108 -4.49 -17.73 -9.54
C ASN A 108 -3.73 -16.80 -10.49
N LEU A 109 -2.49 -17.15 -10.80
CA LEU A 109 -1.59 -16.28 -11.55
C LEU A 109 -1.26 -16.91 -12.89
N LEU A 110 -1.46 -16.11 -13.93
CA LEU A 110 -1.22 -16.41 -15.32
C LEU A 110 -0.12 -15.48 -15.82
N LEU A 111 0.92 -16.02 -16.45
CA LEU A 111 2.01 -15.22 -17.02
C LEU A 111 2.01 -15.38 -18.52
N ALA A 112 2.18 -14.29 -19.27
CA ALA A 112 2.34 -14.34 -20.72
C ALA A 112 3.59 -13.59 -21.18
N LYS A 113 4.30 -14.19 -22.14
CA LYS A 113 5.41 -13.54 -22.86
C LYS A 113 4.89 -12.87 -24.13
N PRO A 114 5.29 -11.63 -24.45
CA PRO A 114 4.74 -10.89 -25.59
C PRO A 114 4.93 -11.55 -26.97
N GLU A 115 5.92 -12.43 -27.12
CA GLU A 115 6.20 -13.17 -28.36
C GLU A 115 5.07 -14.12 -28.76
N THR A 116 4.19 -14.50 -27.84
CA THR A 116 3.02 -15.35 -28.15
C THR A 116 1.85 -14.56 -28.74
N ILE A 117 1.85 -13.22 -28.67
CA ILE A 117 0.71 -12.37 -29.08
C ILE A 117 0.80 -11.96 -30.57
N SER A 118 2.00 -11.97 -31.16
CA SER A 118 2.21 -11.55 -32.56
C SER A 118 1.94 -12.64 -33.61
N ALA A 119 1.50 -13.83 -33.20
CA ALA A 119 1.20 -14.89 -34.14
C ALA A 119 -0.21 -14.72 -34.72
N PRO A 120 -0.39 -14.87 -36.05
CA PRO A 120 -1.71 -14.85 -36.65
C PRO A 120 -2.51 -16.05 -36.12
N SER A 121 -3.68 -15.78 -35.52
CA SER A 121 -4.67 -16.74 -35.02
C SER A 121 -4.12 -18.03 -34.40
N GLY A 122 -4.07 -18.07 -33.05
CA GLY A 122 -4.04 -19.34 -32.31
C GLY A 122 -2.71 -19.74 -31.68
N ALA A 123 -1.72 -18.84 -31.57
CA ALA A 123 -0.55 -19.17 -30.75
C ALA A 123 -0.86 -18.97 -29.25
N LEU A 124 -1.10 -20.12 -28.63
CA LEU A 124 -1.11 -20.41 -27.20
C LEU A 124 -0.39 -19.35 -26.36
N ILE A 125 -1.15 -18.62 -25.53
CA ILE A 125 -0.58 -18.02 -24.34
C ILE A 125 -0.02 -19.19 -23.53
N TYR A 126 1.30 -19.34 -23.46
CA TYR A 126 1.90 -20.36 -22.61
C TYR A 126 1.71 -19.94 -21.14
N LEU A 127 0.58 -20.34 -20.58
CA LEU A 127 0.25 -20.16 -19.17
C LEU A 127 1.01 -21.23 -18.38
N SER A 128 2.22 -20.92 -17.92
CA SER A 128 2.88 -21.78 -16.94
C SER A 128 2.25 -21.54 -15.56
N PRO A 129 1.64 -22.55 -14.90
CA PRO A 129 1.35 -22.45 -13.48
C PRO A 129 2.66 -22.25 -12.73
N ILE A 130 2.71 -21.31 -11.79
CA ILE A 130 3.82 -21.28 -10.82
C ILE A 130 3.66 -22.50 -9.92
N GLU A 131 4.57 -23.48 -10.04
CA GLU A 131 4.57 -24.70 -9.24
C GLU A 131 4.68 -24.41 -7.74
N SER A 132 3.96 -25.19 -6.95
CA SER A 132 3.70 -24.97 -5.53
C SER A 132 4.73 -25.63 -4.60
N SER A 133 5.16 -24.90 -3.57
CA SER A 133 5.51 -25.49 -2.27
C SER A 133 4.48 -25.00 -1.24
N SER A 134 3.50 -25.86 -0.93
CA SER A 134 2.42 -25.54 -0.01
C SER A 134 2.83 -25.77 1.44
N SER A 135 2.67 -24.75 2.29
CA SER A 135 2.25 -24.98 3.68
C SER A 135 0.91 -24.27 3.87
N SER A 136 -0.14 -25.07 4.01
CA SER A 136 -1.50 -24.61 4.27
C SER A 136 -1.62 -24.31 5.76
N SER A 137 -1.79 -23.04 6.13
CA SER A 137 -2.46 -22.71 7.38
C SER A 137 -3.85 -22.18 7.02
N ARG A 138 -4.87 -22.83 7.58
CA ARG A 138 -6.27 -22.47 7.38
C ARG A 138 -6.50 -21.17 8.15
N HIS A 139 -6.78 -20.08 7.45
CA HIS A 139 -7.33 -18.90 8.10
C HIS A 139 -8.83 -19.13 8.34
N GLU A 140 -9.14 -19.35 9.61
CA GLU A 140 -10.48 -19.31 10.19
C GLU A 140 -11.19 -18.02 9.78
N LYS A 141 -12.49 -18.13 9.57
CA LYS A 141 -13.40 -17.03 9.22
C LYS A 141 -13.35 -15.98 10.33
N VAL A 142 -12.56 -14.92 10.14
CA VAL A 142 -12.34 -13.93 11.20
C VAL A 142 -13.57 -13.06 11.39
N SER A 143 -13.95 -12.92 12.66
CA SER A 143 -14.97 -12.04 13.22
C SER A 143 -14.80 -10.59 12.75
N ASN A 144 -15.88 -9.80 12.85
CA ASN A 144 -15.93 -8.35 12.61
C ASN A 144 -15.04 -7.51 13.56
N ASP A 145 -14.01 -8.10 14.16
CA ASP A 145 -13.13 -7.41 15.09
C ASP A 145 -12.15 -6.52 14.32
N ALA A 146 -12.00 -5.28 14.77
CA ALA A 146 -11.01 -4.37 14.24
C ALA A 146 -9.62 -5.02 14.25
N ARG A 147 -8.79 -4.67 13.27
CA ARG A 147 -7.40 -5.14 13.21
C ARG A 147 -6.48 -3.95 13.07
N THR A 148 -5.35 -4.02 13.74
CA THR A 148 -4.37 -2.94 13.80
C THR A 148 -3.02 -3.47 13.32
N GLY A 149 -2.55 -2.97 12.18
CA GLY A 149 -1.21 -3.22 11.67
C GLY A 149 -0.29 -2.05 12.02
N VAL A 150 0.79 -2.32 12.74
CA VAL A 150 1.81 -1.33 13.11
C VAL A 150 3.09 -1.60 12.34
N PHE A 151 3.56 -0.65 11.55
CA PHE A 151 4.76 -0.75 10.73
C PHE A 151 5.77 0.29 11.20
N TRP A 152 6.85 -0.17 11.83
CA TRP A 152 7.75 0.67 12.60
C TRP A 152 9.17 0.60 12.06
N ASP A 153 9.67 1.73 11.55
CA ASP A 153 11.09 1.88 11.18
C ASP A 153 11.92 2.15 12.44
N VAL A 154 12.53 1.10 13.02
CA VAL A 154 13.26 1.19 14.28
C VAL A 154 14.69 1.74 14.11
N GLU A 155 15.17 1.86 12.87
CA GLU A 155 16.42 2.57 12.58
C GLU A 155 16.22 4.09 12.56
N ASP A 156 15.02 4.54 12.17
CA ASP A 156 14.64 5.95 12.13
C ASP A 156 14.10 6.44 13.49
N LEU A 157 13.25 5.63 14.15
CA LEU A 157 12.66 5.91 15.46
C LEU A 157 12.85 4.68 16.37
N PRO A 158 13.94 4.61 17.16
CA PRO A 158 14.33 3.39 17.88
C PRO A 158 13.43 3.08 19.09
N ILE A 159 13.29 1.80 19.38
CA ILE A 159 12.62 1.31 20.61
C ILE A 159 13.68 1.16 21.71
N PRO A 160 13.48 1.72 22.92
CA PRO A 160 14.40 1.55 24.04
C PRO A 160 14.57 0.08 24.44
N VAL A 161 15.78 -0.29 24.87
CA VAL A 161 16.20 -1.68 25.14
C VAL A 161 15.34 -2.36 26.21
N ASP A 162 15.01 -1.63 27.28
CA ASP A 162 14.31 -2.17 28.45
C ASP A 162 12.80 -1.84 28.44
N LEU A 163 12.24 -1.50 27.28
CA LEU A 163 10.83 -1.16 27.19
C LEU A 163 9.96 -2.42 27.26
N ASP A 164 9.08 -2.45 28.26
CA ASP A 164 8.07 -3.50 28.39
C ASP A 164 7.08 -3.45 27.19
N PRO A 165 6.88 -4.55 26.45
CA PRO A 165 5.94 -4.59 25.33
C PRO A 165 4.51 -4.14 25.70
N GLU A 166 4.04 -4.39 26.92
CA GLU A 166 2.70 -3.96 27.35
C GLU A 166 2.58 -2.43 27.35
N THR A 167 3.68 -1.70 27.58
CA THR A 167 3.73 -0.23 27.46
C THR A 167 3.39 0.23 26.04
N ILE A 168 3.93 -0.46 25.02
CA ILE A 168 3.60 -0.20 23.61
C ILE A 168 2.12 -0.48 23.35
N TYR A 169 1.62 -1.64 23.78
CA TYR A 169 0.21 -1.99 23.58
C TYR A 169 -0.74 -1.02 24.27
N HIS A 170 -0.42 -0.57 25.48
CA HIS A 170 -1.19 0.44 26.20
C HIS A 170 -1.21 1.78 25.46
N GLY A 171 -0.04 2.26 25.00
CA GLY A 171 0.07 3.48 24.19
C GLY A 171 -0.73 3.40 22.89
N LEU A 172 -0.70 2.25 22.21
CA LEU A 172 -1.50 1.99 21.00
C LEU A 172 -3.01 2.04 21.29
N ARG A 173 -3.46 1.36 22.35
CA ARG A 173 -4.88 1.34 22.76
C ARG A 173 -5.39 2.74 23.06
N LEU A 174 -4.62 3.54 23.80
CA LEU A 174 -5.02 4.91 24.13
C LEU A 174 -5.03 5.83 22.90
N THR A 175 -4.03 5.70 22.02
CA THR A 175 -3.96 6.46 20.76
C THR A 175 -5.18 6.19 19.88
N LEU A 176 -5.56 4.92 19.74
CA LEU A 176 -6.73 4.52 18.95
C LEU A 176 -8.05 4.94 19.63
N ALA A 177 -8.15 4.83 20.96
CA ALA A 177 -9.30 5.29 21.71
C ALA A 177 -9.57 6.79 21.52
N LYS A 178 -8.51 7.63 21.45
CA LYS A 178 -8.64 9.07 21.14
C LYS A 178 -9.23 9.33 19.75
N LYS A 179 -8.93 8.46 18.78
CA LYS A 179 -9.52 8.51 17.43
C LYS A 179 -10.90 7.85 17.35
N ARG A 180 -11.42 7.32 18.47
CA ARG A 180 -12.65 6.51 18.54
C ARG A 180 -12.57 5.26 17.65
N CYS A 181 -11.37 4.72 17.49
CA CYS A 181 -11.10 3.47 16.79
C CYS A 181 -10.99 2.33 17.81
N SER A 182 -11.54 1.17 17.48
CA SER A 182 -11.29 -0.05 18.26
C SER A 182 -9.90 -0.59 17.93
N CYS A 183 -9.16 -1.04 18.94
CA CYS A 183 -7.80 -1.55 18.79
C CYS A 183 -7.79 -2.95 18.16
N GLY A 184 -8.67 -3.82 18.65
CA GLY A 184 -8.81 -5.22 18.22
C GLY A 184 -7.48 -5.99 18.20
N VAL A 185 -7.28 -6.85 17.20
CA VAL A 185 -6.04 -7.65 17.09
C VAL A 185 -4.92 -6.77 16.56
N VAL A 186 -3.80 -6.71 17.28
CA VAL A 186 -2.63 -5.91 16.93
C VAL A 186 -1.52 -6.81 16.41
N ASN A 187 -0.93 -6.44 15.27
CA ASN A 187 0.30 -7.03 14.75
C ASN A 187 1.33 -5.92 14.52
N ILE A 188 2.56 -6.14 14.98
CA ILE A 188 3.63 -5.15 14.92
C ILE A 188 4.76 -5.69 14.06
N TRP A 189 5.14 -4.96 13.01
CA TRP A 189 6.32 -5.21 12.20
C TRP A 189 7.37 -4.14 12.48
N THR A 190 8.55 -4.57 12.93
CA THR A 190 9.69 -3.69 13.18
C THR A 190 10.74 -3.90 12.10
N TYR A 191 11.22 -2.81 11.51
CA TYR A 191 12.14 -2.83 10.37
C TYR A 191 13.48 -2.20 10.74
N GLY A 192 14.55 -2.98 10.63
CA GLY A 192 15.90 -2.51 10.93
C GLY A 192 16.97 -3.57 10.73
N GLU A 193 18.16 -3.35 11.28
CA GLU A 193 19.26 -4.33 11.26
C GLU A 193 19.28 -5.16 12.55
N LYS A 194 19.48 -6.49 12.45
CA LYS A 194 19.43 -7.42 13.60
C LYS A 194 20.34 -6.99 14.74
N ASN A 195 21.48 -6.40 14.40
CA ASN A 195 22.56 -6.09 15.33
C ASN A 195 22.24 -4.91 16.26
N LYS A 196 21.11 -4.22 16.06
CA LYS A 196 20.70 -3.05 16.86
C LYS A 196 19.45 -3.27 17.70
N ILE A 197 18.83 -4.45 17.61
CA ILE A 197 17.75 -4.83 18.51
C ILE A 197 18.34 -5.77 19.57
N PRO A 198 18.28 -5.40 20.86
CA PRO A 198 18.68 -6.30 21.94
C PRO A 198 17.85 -7.57 21.90
N ASP A 199 18.52 -8.72 21.95
CA ASP A 199 17.89 -10.03 22.03
C ASP A 199 16.84 -10.02 23.17
N GLY A 200 15.56 -10.17 22.81
CA GLY A 200 14.45 -10.26 23.76
C GLY A 200 13.54 -9.02 23.90
N SER A 201 13.91 -7.84 23.38
CA SER A 201 13.18 -6.58 23.66
C SER A 201 11.74 -6.52 23.07
N LEU A 202 11.42 -7.30 22.03
CA LEU A 202 10.04 -7.47 21.53
C LEU A 202 9.67 -8.94 21.25
N SER A 203 10.13 -9.89 22.07
CA SER A 203 9.77 -11.31 21.93
C SER A 203 8.30 -11.61 22.32
N ALA A 204 7.36 -10.72 22.02
CA ALA A 204 5.93 -10.97 22.15
C ALA A 204 5.41 -11.67 20.87
N ALA A 205 4.47 -12.60 21.03
CA ALA A 205 3.95 -13.44 19.93
C ALA A 205 3.33 -12.69 18.74
N ALA A 206 3.09 -11.38 18.86
CA ALA A 206 2.49 -10.55 17.82
C ALA A 206 3.47 -9.55 17.16
N THR A 207 4.77 -9.60 17.51
CA THR A 207 5.80 -8.78 16.89
C THR A 207 6.64 -9.59 15.91
N THR A 208 6.80 -9.09 14.69
CA THR A 208 7.66 -9.66 13.65
C THR A 208 8.79 -8.69 13.34
N PHE A 209 10.04 -9.15 13.45
CA PHE A 209 11.19 -8.37 13.01
C PHE A 209 11.49 -8.64 11.53
N VAL A 210 11.70 -7.57 10.76
CA VAL A 210 11.97 -7.63 9.33
C VAL A 210 13.31 -6.98 9.03
N LEU A 211 14.26 -7.81 8.58
CA LEU A 211 15.53 -7.34 8.04
C LEU A 211 15.32 -6.65 6.71
N ALA A 212 15.76 -5.41 6.61
CA ALA A 212 15.32 -4.57 5.50
C ALA A 212 16.42 -3.71 4.85
N GLY A 213 17.70 -3.99 5.12
CA GLY A 213 18.84 -3.32 4.48
C GLY A 213 18.88 -1.81 4.73
N ASP A 214 19.36 -1.06 3.72
CA ASP A 214 19.44 0.40 3.80
C ASP A 214 18.06 1.08 3.86
N LYS A 215 18.06 2.41 4.03
CA LYS A 215 16.83 3.21 4.14
C LYS A 215 15.85 2.97 2.98
N CYS A 216 16.35 2.91 1.74
CA CYS A 216 15.49 2.78 0.55
C CYS A 216 14.89 1.37 0.48
N ALA A 217 15.71 0.33 0.67
CA ALA A 217 15.26 -1.05 0.73
C ALA A 217 14.22 -1.25 1.84
N ARG A 218 14.45 -0.62 2.99
CA ARG A 218 13.56 -0.69 4.14
C ARG A 218 12.20 -0.05 3.89
N GLN A 219 12.18 1.16 3.35
CA GLN A 219 10.93 1.84 2.99
C GLN A 219 10.15 1.04 1.95
N LYS A 220 10.84 0.46 0.96
CA LYS A 220 10.20 -0.36 -0.07
C LYS A 220 9.58 -1.62 0.52
N LYS A 221 10.34 -2.36 1.33
CA LYS A 221 9.87 -3.55 2.02
C LYS A 221 8.67 -3.25 2.94
N MET A 222 8.74 -2.17 3.70
CA MET A 222 7.63 -1.71 4.54
C MET A 222 6.37 -1.43 3.73
N LEU A 223 6.48 -0.73 2.58
CA LEU A 223 5.33 -0.48 1.70
C LEU A 223 4.72 -1.75 1.12
N THR A 224 5.56 -2.69 0.68
CA THR A 224 5.10 -4.00 0.19
C THR A 224 4.33 -4.75 1.28
N ASP A 225 4.83 -4.77 2.51
CA ASP A 225 4.17 -5.45 3.63
C ASP A 225 2.87 -4.75 4.03
N ILE A 226 2.82 -3.41 4.04
CA ILE A 226 1.61 -2.62 4.27
C ILE A 226 0.52 -2.98 3.25
N LEU A 227 0.88 -3.08 1.97
CA LEU A 227 -0.08 -3.39 0.90
C LEU A 227 -0.59 -4.84 0.99
N PHE A 228 0.27 -5.79 1.36
CA PHE A 228 -0.17 -7.16 1.63
C PHE A 228 -1.07 -7.24 2.87
N TRP A 229 -0.71 -6.55 3.94
CA TRP A 229 -1.57 -6.45 5.12
C TRP A 229 -2.92 -5.85 4.75
N ALA A 230 -3.00 -4.82 3.91
CA ALA A 230 -4.28 -4.29 3.44
C ALA A 230 -5.12 -5.35 2.72
N ILE A 231 -4.52 -6.18 1.84
CA ILE A 231 -5.22 -7.30 1.20
C ILE A 231 -5.80 -8.27 2.24
N ASP A 232 -5.05 -8.57 3.28
CA ASP A 232 -5.44 -9.53 4.32
C ASP A 232 -6.47 -8.95 5.33
N ASN A 233 -6.71 -7.63 5.28
CA ASN A 233 -7.49 -6.87 6.27
C ASN A 233 -8.46 -5.85 5.62
N PRO A 234 -9.35 -6.25 4.69
CA PRO A 234 -10.12 -5.34 3.82
C PRO A 234 -11.21 -4.50 4.51
N THR A 235 -11.34 -4.56 5.84
CA THR A 235 -12.43 -3.91 6.58
C THR A 235 -12.20 -2.42 6.81
N GLY A 236 -13.25 -1.59 6.67
CA GLY A 236 -13.19 -0.14 6.94
C GLY A 236 -12.99 0.25 8.42
N SER A 237 -12.85 -0.73 9.32
CA SER A 237 -12.47 -0.53 10.72
C SER A 237 -10.99 -0.88 11.00
N SER A 238 -10.24 -1.30 9.98
CA SER A 238 -8.82 -1.64 10.11
C SER A 238 -7.98 -0.38 10.35
N ASN A 239 -7.09 -0.43 11.34
CA ASN A 239 -6.17 0.64 11.67
C ASN A 239 -4.78 0.34 11.11
N LEU A 240 -4.23 1.29 10.36
CA LEU A 240 -2.86 1.25 9.86
C LEU A 240 -2.06 2.30 10.59
N ILE A 241 -1.07 1.87 11.38
CA ILE A 241 -0.17 2.75 12.10
C ILE A 241 1.22 2.65 11.45
N VAL A 242 1.75 3.78 11.01
CA VAL A 242 3.12 3.85 10.47
C VAL A 242 3.97 4.73 11.38
N VAL A 243 5.05 4.17 11.93
CA VAL A 243 6.00 4.87 12.79
C VAL A 243 7.30 5.06 12.02
N SER A 244 7.45 6.23 11.40
CA SER A 244 8.62 6.59 10.60
C SER A 244 8.65 8.10 10.33
N ARG A 245 9.78 8.76 10.62
CA ARG A 245 9.99 10.18 10.29
C ARG A 245 10.24 10.36 8.78
N THR A 246 11.07 9.50 8.22
CA THR A 246 11.54 9.57 6.85
C THR A 246 10.52 9.05 5.84
N GLY A 247 9.56 8.23 6.25
CA GLY A 247 8.44 7.80 5.41
C GLY A 247 7.64 8.99 4.87
N LEU A 248 7.46 10.05 5.66
CA LEU A 248 6.75 11.27 5.24
C LEU A 248 7.47 12.10 4.17
N GLN A 249 8.79 11.91 4.05
CA GLN A 249 9.61 12.57 3.02
C GLN A 249 9.53 11.82 1.68
N ASN A 250 9.06 10.57 1.70
CA ASN A 250 8.92 9.73 0.51
C ASN A 250 7.53 9.92 -0.11
N ALA A 251 7.48 10.55 -1.29
CA ALA A 251 6.22 10.83 -2.00
C ALA A 251 5.45 9.55 -2.37
N THR A 252 6.14 8.46 -2.74
CA THR A 252 5.53 7.14 -2.99
C THR A 252 4.79 6.65 -1.76
N PHE A 253 5.46 6.76 -0.60
CA PHE A 253 4.95 6.27 0.67
C PHE A 253 3.69 7.02 1.10
N VAL A 254 3.77 8.36 1.09
CA VAL A 254 2.63 9.23 1.40
C VAL A 254 1.47 8.97 0.45
N ARG A 255 1.74 8.79 -0.84
CA ARG A 255 0.70 8.49 -1.84
C ARG A 255 0.00 7.16 -1.57
N ILE A 256 0.76 6.09 -1.31
CA ILE A 256 0.19 4.76 -1.01
C ILE A 256 -0.71 4.84 0.23
N LEU A 257 -0.25 5.51 1.30
CA LEU A 257 -1.09 5.64 2.50
C LEU A 257 -2.33 6.49 2.25
N GLY A 258 -2.25 7.54 1.43
CA GLY A 258 -3.43 8.30 1.00
C GLY A 258 -4.43 7.46 0.20
N ILE A 259 -3.94 6.54 -0.64
CA ILE A 259 -4.80 5.57 -1.34
C ILE A 259 -5.52 4.65 -0.34
N LEU A 260 -4.84 4.17 0.70
CA LEU A 260 -5.46 3.35 1.75
C LEU A 260 -6.44 4.17 2.59
N GLU A 261 -6.14 5.42 2.93
CA GLU A 261 -7.08 6.31 3.63
C GLU A 261 -8.37 6.53 2.80
N SER A 262 -8.24 6.75 1.48
CA SER A 262 -9.40 6.85 0.57
C SER A 262 -10.23 5.55 0.47
N ARG A 263 -9.64 4.43 0.90
CA ARG A 263 -10.27 3.11 1.01
C ARG A 263 -10.78 2.81 2.42
N HIS A 264 -10.94 3.84 3.24
CA HIS A 264 -11.49 3.76 4.60
C HIS A 264 -10.63 3.02 5.63
N TYR A 265 -9.33 2.86 5.37
CA TYR A 265 -8.40 2.47 6.43
C TYR A 265 -8.17 3.65 7.37
N ASN A 266 -8.17 3.38 8.68
CA ASN A 266 -7.79 4.38 9.67
C ASN A 266 -6.26 4.50 9.66
N VAL A 267 -5.72 5.41 8.85
CA VAL A 267 -4.27 5.66 8.80
C VAL A 267 -3.87 6.63 9.92
N LEU A 268 -2.84 6.28 10.69
CA LEU A 268 -2.22 7.12 11.72
C LEU A 268 -0.70 7.10 11.57
N TRP A 269 -0.09 8.27 11.72
CA TRP A 269 1.37 8.42 11.68
C TRP A 269 1.94 8.64 13.08
N GLY A 270 2.87 7.78 13.51
CA GLY A 270 3.70 8.02 14.69
C GLY A 270 4.98 8.76 14.26
N VAL A 271 5.08 10.04 14.60
CA VAL A 271 6.22 10.90 14.19
C VAL A 271 6.65 11.84 15.31
N PRO A 272 7.88 12.38 15.30
CA PRO A 272 8.33 13.30 16.35
C PRO A 272 7.71 14.70 16.24
N GLU A 273 7.30 15.12 15.05
CA GLU A 273 6.78 16.46 14.81
C GLU A 273 5.58 16.42 13.87
N GLU A 274 4.72 17.44 13.97
CA GLU A 274 3.58 17.60 13.08
C GLU A 274 4.03 17.68 11.63
N HIS A 275 3.25 17.10 10.71
CA HIS A 275 3.57 17.15 9.29
C HIS A 275 2.36 17.55 8.45
N PRO A 276 2.48 18.56 7.57
CA PRO A 276 1.34 19.17 6.89
C PRO A 276 0.65 18.25 5.87
N ARG A 277 1.28 17.11 5.50
CA ARG A 277 0.77 16.19 4.47
C ARG A 277 -0.12 15.06 5.00
N VAL A 278 -0.37 14.97 6.31
CA VAL A 278 -1.13 13.85 6.89
C VAL A 278 -2.33 14.31 7.69
N SER A 279 -3.45 13.60 7.55
CA SER A 279 -4.71 13.91 8.22
C SER A 279 -4.64 13.67 9.73
N TYR A 280 -3.90 12.63 10.14
CA TYR A 280 -3.77 12.23 11.53
C TYR A 280 -2.35 11.74 11.83
N TYR A 281 -1.75 12.31 12.88
CA TYR A 281 -0.50 11.86 13.46
C TYR A 281 -0.61 11.91 14.99
N PHE A 282 0.33 11.25 15.65
CA PHE A 282 0.57 11.37 17.08
C PHE A 282 2.07 11.39 17.34
N HIS A 283 2.48 11.96 18.46
CA HIS A 283 3.89 11.96 18.85
C HIS A 283 4.31 10.52 19.19
N TRP A 284 5.25 9.94 18.45
CA TRP A 284 5.59 8.51 18.57
C TRP A 284 6.00 8.06 20.00
N ASN A 285 6.60 8.96 20.80
CA ASN A 285 6.92 8.69 22.23
C ASN A 285 5.72 8.26 23.07
N ILE A 286 4.48 8.55 22.64
CA ILE A 286 3.25 8.06 23.29
C ILE A 286 3.23 6.52 23.36
N LEU A 287 3.90 5.84 22.43
CA LEU A 287 4.04 4.38 22.45
C LEU A 287 5.11 3.90 23.42
N LEU A 288 6.03 4.77 23.83
CA LEU A 288 7.16 4.43 24.71
C LEU A 288 6.86 4.73 26.18
N ASP A 289 5.90 5.61 26.47
CA ASP A 289 5.57 6.06 27.83
C ASP A 289 4.20 5.55 28.31
N GLY A 290 3.55 4.69 27.53
CA GLY A 290 2.23 4.15 27.84
C GLY A 290 1.11 5.20 27.77
N GLY A 291 1.31 6.30 27.04
CA GLY A 291 0.31 7.35 26.84
C GLY A 291 0.38 8.53 27.79
N SER A 292 1.46 8.71 28.55
CA SER A 292 1.60 9.82 29.49
C SER A 292 1.56 11.20 28.80
N LEU A 293 2.06 11.27 27.55
CA LEU A 293 2.14 12.49 26.73
C LEU A 293 0.87 12.81 25.91
N LEU A 294 -0.21 12.08 26.12
CA LEU A 294 -1.40 12.16 25.29
C LEU A 294 -2.07 13.55 25.25
N ASP A 295 -1.94 14.36 26.30
CA ASP A 295 -2.57 15.70 26.39
C ASP A 295 -1.97 16.74 25.43
N GLN A 296 -0.87 16.41 24.75
CA GLN A 296 -0.15 17.31 23.84
C GLN A 296 -0.48 17.09 22.36
N CYS A 297 -1.31 16.10 22.01
CA CYS A 297 -1.61 15.76 20.61
C CYS A 297 -2.84 16.55 20.08
N GLY A 298 -2.60 17.57 19.26
CA GLY A 298 -3.65 18.42 18.67
C GLY A 298 -4.32 17.78 17.44
N SER A 299 -5.66 17.69 17.44
CA SER A 299 -6.42 17.46 16.22
C SER A 299 -6.56 18.78 15.44
N SER A 300 -5.78 18.96 14.39
CA SER A 300 -5.93 20.11 13.50
C SER A 300 -7.08 19.91 12.52
N GLN A 301 -8.32 20.15 12.95
CA GLN A 301 -9.41 20.48 12.04
C GLN A 301 -9.47 22.02 11.90
N PRO A 302 -9.16 22.61 10.73
CA PRO A 302 -9.34 24.04 10.56
C PRO A 302 -10.83 24.36 10.52
N SER A 303 -11.36 24.95 11.60
CA SER A 303 -12.71 25.47 11.64
C SER A 303 -12.90 26.56 10.55
N LEU A 304 -14.03 26.51 9.85
CA LEU A 304 -14.41 27.49 8.81
C LEU A 304 -14.52 28.93 9.33
N THR A 305 -14.53 29.12 10.66
CA THR A 305 -14.62 30.41 11.34
C THR A 305 -13.26 31.12 11.45
N ASP A 306 -12.15 30.38 11.51
CA ASP A 306 -10.81 30.97 11.65
C ASP A 306 -10.29 31.64 10.38
N LYS A 307 -10.70 31.15 9.21
CA LYS A 307 -10.37 31.78 7.91
C LYS A 307 -11.01 33.16 7.76
N LYS A 308 -12.19 33.41 8.37
CA LYS A 308 -12.84 34.74 8.34
C LYS A 308 -12.14 35.74 9.28
N LYS A 309 -11.63 35.32 10.43
CA LYS A 309 -10.87 36.21 11.35
C LYS A 309 -9.50 36.61 10.77
N LYS A 310 -8.77 35.69 10.12
CA LYS A 310 -7.48 36.00 9.47
C LYS A 310 -7.63 36.94 8.27
N LYS A 311 -8.71 36.81 7.48
CA LYS A 311 -9.00 37.72 6.35
C LYS A 311 -9.39 39.13 6.80
N LYS A 312 -10.07 39.27 7.95
CA LYS A 312 -10.49 40.58 8.50
C LYS A 312 -9.34 41.38 9.13
N LYS A 313 -8.33 40.71 9.70
CA LYS A 313 -7.11 41.38 10.21
C LYS A 313 -6.16 41.86 9.10
N ARG A 314 -6.12 41.18 7.95
CA ARG A 314 -5.21 41.52 6.84
C ARG A 314 -5.65 42.74 6.02
N ASN A 315 -6.92 43.15 6.11
CA ASN A 315 -7.49 44.30 5.39
C ASN A 315 -7.53 45.62 6.19
N ARG A 316 -6.98 45.67 7.41
CA ARG A 316 -6.78 46.94 8.13
C ARG A 316 -5.33 47.39 7.93
N LYS A 317 -5.07 48.13 6.84
CA LYS A 317 -3.90 49.01 6.77
C LYS A 317 -4.07 50.16 7.78
N PRO A 318 -3.01 50.62 8.45
CA PRO A 318 -3.07 51.84 9.24
C PRO A 318 -3.03 53.06 8.31
N GLU A 319 -3.99 53.96 8.44
CA GLU A 319 -3.89 55.32 7.90
C GLU A 319 -2.75 56.04 8.65
N SER A 320 -1.72 56.44 7.92
CA SER A 320 -0.65 57.31 8.39
C SER A 320 -1.18 58.72 8.58
N LYS A 321 -1.10 59.25 9.80
CA LYS A 321 -1.20 60.68 10.10
C LYS A 321 0.16 61.34 9.83
N GLN A 322 0.25 62.15 8.78
CA GLN A 322 0.72 63.54 8.73
C GLN A 322 0.89 63.95 7.28
#